data_AF-A0A353RYH6-F1
#
_entry.id   AF-A0A353RYH6-F1
#
_cell.length_a   1.000
_cell.length_b   1.000
_cell.length_c   1.000
_cell.angle_alpha   90.00
_cell.angle_beta   90.00
_cell.angle_gamma   90.00
#
_symmetry.space_group_name_H-M   'P 1'
#
loop_
_entity.id
_entity.type
_entity.pdbx_description
1 polymer ?
#
loop_
_entity_poly.entity_id
_entity_poly.type
_entity_poly.pdbx_seq_one_letter_code
_entity_poly.pdbx_strand_id
1 'polypeptide(L)'
;SDEKWASFNNEGFSYGKQTKSLRNTNPVNPYAPNQLGFVTYYAMTSIEEDRAEVFACLMQKNHRDLIEKWMQKDPALKKKIEAMKNFAAEYNYEMDEGYWE
;
A
#
# COMPACT_ATOMS: atom_id res chain seq x y z
N SER A 1 -10.72 -7.34 7.95
CA SER A 1 -11.86 -6.42 7.97
C SER A 1 -11.43 -5.03 7.52
N ASP A 2 -12.40 -4.20 7.13
CA ASP A 2 -12.20 -2.82 6.70
C ASP A 2 -11.58 -1.94 7.77
N GLU A 3 -12.03 -2.09 9.01
CA GLU A 3 -11.49 -1.39 10.16
C GLU A 3 -10.00 -1.69 10.38
N LYS A 4 -9.60 -2.97 10.30
CA LYS A 4 -8.19 -3.36 10.46
C LYS A 4 -7.31 -2.73 9.37
N TRP A 5 -7.76 -2.77 8.11
CA TRP A 5 -7.00 -2.17 7.01
C TRP A 5 -6.92 -0.66 7.13
N ALA A 6 -8.02 0.02 7.45
CA ALA A 6 -8.06 1.46 7.66
C ALA A 6 -7.14 1.91 8.81
N SER A 7 -6.97 1.07 9.85
CA SER A 7 -6.06 1.35 10.97
C SER A 7 -4.58 1.40 10.60
N PHE A 8 -4.20 0.94 9.40
CA PHE A 8 -2.82 1.05 8.90
C PHE A 8 -2.50 2.45 8.36
N ASN A 9 -3.52 3.25 8.06
CA ASN A 9 -3.31 4.61 7.56
C ASN A 9 -2.75 5.52 8.66
N ASN A 10 -1.97 6.52 8.24
CA ASN A 10 -1.45 7.53 9.15
C ASN A 10 -2.60 8.38 9.75
N GLU A 11 -2.38 8.87 10.96
CA GLU A 11 -3.34 9.72 11.68
C GLU A 11 -3.77 10.92 10.83
N GLY A 12 -5.07 11.25 10.92
CA GLY A 12 -5.66 12.36 10.18
C GLY A 12 -5.93 12.10 8.69
N PHE A 13 -5.58 10.94 8.15
CA PHE A 13 -6.00 10.54 6.80
C PHE A 13 -7.47 10.11 6.76
N SER A 14 -8.16 10.45 5.65
CA SER A 14 -9.49 9.96 5.33
C SER A 14 -9.58 9.69 3.83
N TYR A 15 -10.10 8.53 3.45
CA TYR A 15 -10.35 8.20 2.05
C TYR A 15 -11.26 9.22 1.37
N GLY A 16 -11.05 9.43 0.07
CA GLY A 16 -11.83 10.36 -0.76
C GLY A 16 -11.59 11.84 -0.44
N LYS A 17 -10.77 12.15 0.57
CA LYS A 17 -10.40 13.51 0.94
C LYS A 17 -8.90 13.68 0.79
N GLN A 18 -8.50 14.50 -0.17
CA GLN A 18 -7.12 14.90 -0.36
C GLN A 18 -6.66 15.73 0.86
N THR A 19 -5.98 15.10 1.82
CA THR A 19 -5.53 15.78 3.07
C THR A 19 -4.24 16.58 2.89
N LYS A 20 -3.47 16.30 1.82
CA LYS A 20 -2.23 17.01 1.48
C LYS A 20 -2.29 17.61 0.08
N SER A 21 -1.79 18.83 -0.06
CA SER A 21 -1.58 19.46 -1.37
C SER A 21 -0.78 18.56 -2.30
N LEU A 22 -1.23 18.40 -3.55
CA LEU A 22 -0.48 17.66 -4.60
C LEU A 22 0.91 18.24 -4.89
N ARG A 23 1.18 19.47 -4.47
CA ARG A 23 2.51 20.09 -4.57
C ARG A 23 3.49 19.56 -3.51
N ASN A 24 2.99 18.96 -2.44
CA ASN A 24 3.84 18.35 -1.43
C ASN A 24 4.37 17.03 -2.01
N THR A 25 5.67 16.82 -1.94
CA THR A 25 6.28 15.55 -2.32
C THR A 25 6.20 14.56 -1.17
N ASN A 26 6.22 13.28 -1.49
CA ASN A 26 6.36 12.24 -0.48
C ASN A 26 7.77 12.32 0.12
N PRO A 27 7.90 12.37 1.46
CA PRO A 27 9.18 12.61 2.14
C PRO A 27 10.14 11.41 2.06
N VAL A 28 9.63 10.24 1.69
CA VAL A 28 10.38 8.99 1.62
C VAL A 28 10.74 8.65 0.18
N ASN A 29 9.83 8.89 -0.77
CA ASN A 29 10.06 8.68 -2.18
C ASN A 29 9.35 9.74 -3.03
N PRO A 30 10.07 10.62 -3.76
CA PRO A 30 9.46 11.70 -4.55
C PRO A 30 8.54 11.23 -5.69
N TYR A 31 8.59 9.96 -6.09
CA TYR A 31 7.73 9.36 -7.12
C TYR A 31 6.49 8.65 -6.53
N ALA A 32 6.42 8.49 -5.21
CA ALA A 32 5.27 7.92 -4.54
C ALA A 32 4.19 8.99 -4.26
N PRO A 33 2.93 8.60 -4.00
CA PRO A 33 1.89 9.52 -3.58
C PRO A 33 2.33 10.35 -2.38
N ASN A 34 1.97 11.63 -2.35
CA ASN A 34 2.35 12.58 -1.30
C ASN A 34 1.93 12.19 0.14
N GLN A 35 1.08 11.17 0.26
CA GLN A 35 0.66 10.55 1.50
C GLN A 35 1.37 9.20 1.67
N LEU A 36 2.06 9.03 2.80
CA LEU A 36 2.64 7.74 3.20
C LEU A 36 1.54 6.71 3.41
N GLY A 37 1.85 5.45 3.07
CA GLY A 37 0.96 4.32 3.17
C GLY A 37 0.22 3.98 1.87
N PHE A 38 0.47 4.65 0.76
CA PHE A 38 -0.26 4.45 -0.49
C PHE A 38 0.66 4.17 -1.67
N VAL A 39 0.26 3.24 -2.53
CA VAL A 39 1.02 2.85 -3.72
C VAL A 39 0.71 3.76 -4.92
N THR A 40 -0.50 4.33 -4.99
CA THR A 40 -0.92 5.28 -6.02
C THR A 40 -1.83 6.36 -5.43
N TYR A 41 -2.06 7.45 -6.17
CA TYR A 41 -3.07 8.44 -5.78
C TYR A 41 -4.49 7.86 -5.84
N TYR A 42 -4.72 6.86 -6.71
CA TYR A 42 -6.01 6.20 -6.83
C TYR A 42 -6.36 5.36 -5.60
N ALA A 43 -5.35 4.72 -5.00
CA ALA A 43 -5.46 4.02 -3.72
C ALA A 43 -5.96 4.91 -2.55
N MET A 44 -5.91 6.23 -2.67
CA MET A 44 -6.39 7.17 -1.64
C MET A 44 -7.90 7.43 -1.73
N THR A 45 -8.58 6.94 -2.77
CA THR A 45 -9.99 7.27 -3.05
C THR A 45 -10.97 6.46 -2.21
N SER A 46 -10.72 5.17 -2.01
CA SER A 46 -11.52 4.30 -1.15
C SER A 46 -10.68 3.15 -0.57
N ILE A 47 -11.25 2.43 0.40
CA ILE A 47 -10.58 1.29 1.01
C ILE A 47 -10.46 0.10 0.04
N GLU A 48 -11.45 -0.06 -0.83
CA GLU A 48 -11.49 -1.07 -1.88
C GLU A 48 -10.35 -0.82 -2.87
N GLU A 49 -10.18 0.42 -3.32
CA GLU A 49 -9.12 0.77 -4.26
C GLU A 49 -7.73 0.68 -3.64
N ASP A 50 -7.58 1.01 -2.37
CA ASP A 50 -6.30 0.83 -1.66
C ASP A 50 -5.83 -0.63 -1.66
N ARG A 51 -6.75 -1.56 -1.35
CA ARG A 51 -6.47 -2.99 -1.39
C ARG A 51 -6.20 -3.47 -2.81
N ALA A 52 -7.04 -3.08 -3.76
CA ALA A 52 -6.93 -3.49 -5.15
C ALA A 52 -5.58 -3.04 -5.75
N GLU A 53 -5.17 -1.81 -5.49
CA GLU A 53 -3.92 -1.25 -6.00
C GLU A 53 -2.69 -1.88 -5.34
N VAL A 54 -2.73 -2.15 -4.03
CA VAL A 54 -1.64 -2.90 -3.35
C VAL A 54 -1.51 -4.29 -3.95
N PHE A 55 -2.62 -4.99 -4.13
CA PHE A 55 -2.62 -6.33 -4.76
C PHE A 55 -2.10 -6.28 -6.20
N ALA A 56 -2.59 -5.35 -7.03
CA ALA A 56 -2.16 -5.17 -8.41
C ALA A 56 -0.65 -4.89 -8.52
N CYS A 57 -0.10 -4.05 -7.63
CA CYS A 57 1.32 -3.78 -7.57
C CYS A 57 2.13 -5.03 -7.19
N LEU A 58 1.66 -5.85 -6.24
CA LEU A 58 2.32 -7.09 -5.85
C LEU A 58 2.40 -8.11 -6.99
N MET A 59 1.37 -8.17 -7.84
CA MET A 59 1.30 -9.11 -8.96
C MET A 59 2.28 -8.80 -10.08
N GLN A 60 2.73 -7.55 -10.20
CA GLN A 60 3.62 -7.11 -11.27
C GLN A 60 5.04 -6.93 -10.74
N LYS A 61 6.00 -7.75 -11.18
CA LYS A 61 7.36 -7.78 -10.64
C LYS A 61 8.00 -6.39 -10.47
N ASN A 62 7.96 -5.55 -11.51
CA ASN A 62 8.59 -4.22 -11.46
C ASN A 62 7.91 -3.29 -10.44
N HIS A 63 6.59 -3.40 -10.28
CA HIS A 63 5.85 -2.63 -9.27
C HIS A 63 6.09 -3.18 -7.87
N ARG A 64 6.12 -4.51 -7.71
CA ARG A 64 6.47 -5.17 -6.45
C ARG A 64 7.84 -4.72 -5.96
N ASP A 65 8.87 -4.85 -6.79
CA ASP A 65 10.25 -4.43 -6.47
C ASP A 65 10.32 -2.94 -6.07
N LEU A 66 9.44 -2.11 -6.63
CA LEU A 66 9.35 -0.69 -6.32
C LEU A 66 8.69 -0.43 -4.96
N ILE A 67 7.51 -0.98 -4.71
CA ILE A 67 6.78 -0.77 -3.45
C ILE A 67 7.46 -1.45 -2.26
N GLU A 68 8.21 -2.54 -2.50
CA GLU A 68 9.04 -3.20 -1.48
C GLU A 68 10.23 -2.35 -1.03
N LYS A 69 10.75 -1.48 -1.91
CA LYS A 69 11.73 -0.46 -1.53
C LYS A 69 11.09 0.67 -0.72
N TRP A 70 9.86 1.04 -1.06
CA TRP A 70 9.13 2.13 -0.37
C TRP A 70 8.80 1.72 1.06
N MET A 71 8.31 0.50 1.26
CA MET A 71 7.93 -0.01 2.58
C MET A 71 9.08 -0.08 3.58
N GLN A 72 10.34 -0.14 3.13
CA GLN A 72 11.50 -0.08 4.04
C GLN A 72 11.56 1.22 4.83
N LYS A 73 10.94 2.28 4.31
CA LYS A 73 10.93 3.63 4.90
C LYS A 73 9.52 4.15 5.18
N ASP A 74 8.49 3.38 4.83
CA ASP A 74 7.08 3.70 5.01
C ASP A 74 6.39 2.60 5.84
N PRO A 75 6.31 2.76 7.17
CA PRO A 75 5.73 1.75 8.06
C PRO A 75 4.24 1.48 7.81
N ALA A 76 3.48 2.47 7.32
CA ALA A 76 2.07 2.30 6.98
C ALA A 76 1.93 1.40 5.73
N LEU A 77 2.75 1.66 4.72
CA LEU A 77 2.78 0.85 3.50
C LEU A 77 3.25 -0.58 3.80
N LYS A 78 4.26 -0.75 4.66
CA LYS A 78 4.73 -2.05 5.13
C LYS A 78 3.60 -2.91 5.67
N LYS A 79 2.82 -2.38 6.62
CA LYS A 79 1.68 -3.11 7.21
C LYS A 79 0.66 -3.55 6.16
N LYS A 80 0.38 -2.71 5.16
CA LYS A 80 -0.56 -3.05 4.07
C LYS A 80 -0.03 -4.15 3.16
N ILE A 81 1.24 -4.06 2.77
CA ILE A 81 1.89 -5.07 1.93
C ILE A 81 1.92 -6.42 2.65
N GLU A 82 2.35 -6.46 3.91
CA GLU A 82 2.38 -7.68 4.71
C GLU A 82 0.98 -8.27 4.90
N ALA A 83 -0.03 -7.42 5.19
CA ALA A 83 -1.41 -7.87 5.31
C ALA A 83 -1.95 -8.45 3.99
N MET A 84 -1.58 -7.88 2.84
CA MET A 84 -2.01 -8.37 1.53
C MET A 84 -1.30 -9.67 1.12
N LYS A 85 0.01 -9.81 1.42
CA LYS A 85 0.74 -11.07 1.22
C LYS A 85 0.13 -12.20 2.05
N ASN A 86 -0.17 -11.94 3.32
CA ASN A 86 -0.84 -12.91 4.19
C ASN A 86 -2.23 -13.29 3.67
N PHE A 87 -3.02 -12.29 3.24
CA PHE A 87 -4.30 -12.55 2.60
C PHE A 87 -4.16 -13.40 1.34
N ALA A 88 -3.19 -13.13 0.46
CA ALA A 88 -2.96 -13.95 -0.73
C ALA A 88 -2.62 -15.41 -0.37
N ALA A 89 -1.76 -15.63 0.62
CA ALA A 89 -1.38 -16.95 1.11
C ALA A 89 -2.56 -17.72 1.74
N GLU A 90 -3.49 -17.03 2.42
CA GLU A 90 -4.70 -17.64 2.99
C GLU A 90 -5.63 -18.23 1.92
N TYR A 91 -5.69 -17.63 0.72
CA TYR A 91 -6.55 -18.07 -0.37
C TYR A 91 -5.83 -18.95 -1.40
N ASN A 92 -4.52 -18.75 -1.57
CA ASN A 92 -3.66 -19.60 -2.39
C ASN A 92 -2.36 -19.87 -1.63
N TYR A 93 -2.25 -21.08 -1.06
CA TYR A 93 -1.10 -21.49 -0.25
C TYR A 93 0.23 -21.46 -1.02
N GLU A 94 0.22 -21.50 -2.36
CA GLU A 94 1.42 -21.37 -3.18
C GLU A 94 1.98 -19.94 -3.17
N MET A 95 1.21 -18.95 -2.68
CA MET A 95 1.62 -17.55 -2.56
C MET A 95 2.16 -17.22 -1.16
N ASP A 96 2.87 -18.17 -0.56
CA ASP A 96 3.55 -18.02 0.73
C ASP A 96 4.79 -17.11 0.63
N GLU A 97 5.60 -17.05 1.69
CA GLU A 97 6.82 -16.23 1.70
C GLU A 97 7.76 -16.53 0.51
N GLY A 98 7.88 -17.80 0.10
CA GLY A 98 8.77 -18.23 -0.99
C GLY A 98 8.30 -17.78 -2.37
N TYR A 99 7.02 -17.47 -2.55
CA TYR A 99 6.50 -16.91 -3.81
C TYR A 99 7.00 -15.48 -4.07
N TRP A 100 7.28 -14.72 -3.02
CA TRP A 100 7.59 -13.30 -3.12
C TRP A 100 9.08 -13.00 -3.28
N GLU A 101 9.94 -14.00 -3.06
CA GLU A 101 11.40 -13.94 -3.26
C GLU A 101 11.78 -13.97 -4.76
#